data_AF-A0A1H9WPV4-F1
#
_entry.id   AF-A0A1H9WPV4-F1
#
_cell.length_a   1.000
_cell.length_b   1.000
_cell.length_c   1.000
_cell.angle_alpha   90.00
_cell.angle_beta   90.00
_cell.angle_gamma   90.00
#
_symmetry.space_group_name_H-M   'P 1'
#
loop_
_entity.id
_entity.type
_entity.pdbx_description
1 polymer ?
#
loop_
_entity_poly.entity_id
_entity_poly.type
_entity_poly.pdbx_seq_one_letter_code
_entity_poly.pdbx_strand_id
1 'polypeptide(L)'
;MPLVVRTPAEKMTEPYPRRWWALLVLCLSLLIVVMANTSLIVAAPDMTTDLGLSSSDLQWVIDGYTVPYAALMLVLGSIGDKYSRRGALVLGLLIFAAGSVTGGLVHGTDLVIVARAIMGVGAAVVMPATLSLLVAIFPRAERAKAITAWSATSGLAVAAGPLAAGWLLQSHAWGSTFLMNVPVALLGVVGALFLVPPSKAAKAGGIDYVGGLLSIVTVGSLVYATIEGPHFGWGTGPIAAAVLAAVGLPAFVAWELRHPHPMLDVRKFRERPFTGSMLAVLFFFFGTFGSIYYSTQFLQFVLGYNALETGVRLLPLAGAVFVGAAVTGRLAPRLGVKLVVGTGMAIGTAGVLLLTRIEAGSTYTDFLAPLLLLGFAIGLSLSPATDTVMGSFPESELGVGGGANDTALELGASLGIAILGSLLATSYKDRLTELVGGHLPAAAMDIAKDSVGGGVAVAEQVAKSPQGGLQQAQTLVAAVHESFAHAIAHTSLVGGVIMAAGTVLVLLVLPGRHRTTGGQDQQADRDAEPATHAEAAEYADSAH
;
A
#
# COMPACT_ATOMS: atom_id res chain seq x y z
N MET A 1 38.15 -5.02 6.01
CA MET A 1 37.05 -4.35 5.28
C MET A 1 36.38 -3.39 6.25
N PRO A 2 36.13 -2.11 5.91
CA PRO A 2 35.44 -1.19 6.81
C PRO A 2 34.07 -1.77 7.15
N LEU A 3 33.75 -1.78 8.45
CA LEU A 3 32.49 -2.29 8.99
C LEU A 3 31.29 -1.54 8.37
N VAL A 4 31.38 -0.22 8.24
CA VAL A 4 30.37 0.62 7.61
C VAL A 4 30.61 0.72 6.10
N VAL A 5 29.57 0.51 5.28
CA VAL A 5 29.65 0.69 3.83
C VAL A 5 29.73 2.18 3.54
N ARG A 6 30.87 2.62 2.98
CA ARG A 6 31.15 4.04 2.70
C ARG A 6 31.16 4.38 1.21
N THR A 7 31.31 3.38 0.34
CA THR A 7 31.38 3.60 -1.11
C THR A 7 29.96 3.69 -1.68
N PRO A 8 29.58 4.81 -2.34
CA PRO A 8 28.29 4.92 -3.02
C PRO A 8 28.15 3.91 -4.15
N ALA A 9 26.94 3.40 -4.37
CA ALA A 9 26.66 2.43 -5.44
C ALA A 9 27.02 2.99 -6.83
N GLU A 10 26.78 4.28 -7.07
CA GLU A 10 27.09 5.01 -8.31
C GLU A 10 28.58 5.00 -8.69
N LYS A 11 29.49 4.75 -7.74
CA LYS A 11 30.95 4.74 -7.98
C LYS A 11 31.50 3.32 -8.22
N MET A 12 30.64 2.30 -8.26
CA MET A 12 31.07 0.92 -8.44
C MET A 12 30.96 0.52 -9.91
N THR A 13 32.04 -0.06 -10.46
CA THR A 13 32.07 -0.60 -11.82
C THR A 13 31.35 -1.95 -11.95
N GLU A 14 31.13 -2.64 -10.83
CA GLU A 14 30.41 -3.91 -10.76
C GLU A 14 29.16 -3.82 -9.88
N PRO A 15 28.14 -4.66 -10.12
CA PRO A 15 26.93 -4.71 -9.29
C PRO A 15 27.27 -4.92 -7.81
N TYR A 16 26.68 -4.12 -6.91
CA TYR A 16 26.97 -4.16 -5.48
C TYR A 16 26.89 -5.60 -4.92
N PRO A 17 27.96 -6.16 -4.33
CA PRO A 17 28.03 -7.57 -3.99
C PRO A 17 27.09 -7.96 -2.84
N ARG A 18 26.75 -7.02 -1.95
CA ARG A 18 25.84 -7.26 -0.82
C ARG A 18 24.39 -6.83 -1.13
N ARG A 19 24.01 -6.66 -2.39
CA ARG A 19 22.67 -6.17 -2.78
C ARG A 19 21.50 -6.97 -2.23
N TRP A 20 21.62 -8.30 -2.16
CA TRP A 20 20.58 -9.16 -1.59
C TRP A 20 20.48 -9.03 -0.07
N TRP A 21 21.58 -8.77 0.63
CA TRP A 21 21.57 -8.44 2.05
C TRP A 21 20.98 -7.05 2.31
N ALA A 22 21.30 -6.08 1.45
CA ALA A 22 20.64 -4.77 1.49
C ALA A 22 19.12 -4.92 1.28
N LEU A 23 18.69 -5.73 0.30
CA LEU A 23 17.27 -6.01 0.06
C LEU A 23 16.58 -6.59 1.30
N LEU A 24 17.21 -7.51 2.03
CA LEU A 24 16.66 -8.03 3.28
C LEU A 24 16.39 -6.91 4.30
N VAL A 25 17.29 -5.92 4.41
CA VAL A 25 17.09 -4.75 5.27
C VAL A 25 15.92 -3.89 4.79
N LEU A 26 15.81 -3.67 3.47
CA LEU A 26 14.71 -2.90 2.88
C LEU A 26 13.36 -3.61 3.09
N CYS A 27 13.32 -4.93 2.88
CA CYS A 27 12.18 -5.79 3.16
C CYS A 27 11.81 -5.79 4.65
N LEU A 28 12.79 -5.85 5.56
CA LEU A 28 12.54 -5.77 7.00
C LEU A 28 11.92 -4.43 7.41
N SER A 29 12.42 -3.34 6.81
CA SER A 29 11.93 -1.97 7.05
C SER A 29 10.52 -1.73 6.50
N LEU A 30 10.21 -2.34 5.36
CA LEU A 30 8.86 -2.39 4.81
C LEU A 30 7.93 -3.23 5.71
N LEU A 31 8.39 -4.41 6.14
CA LEU A 31 7.60 -5.35 6.93
C LEU A 31 7.10 -4.70 8.22
N ILE A 32 7.99 -4.06 8.98
CA ILE A 32 7.62 -3.38 10.24
C ILE A 32 6.59 -2.26 10.02
N VAL A 33 6.73 -1.48 8.95
CA VAL A 33 5.83 -0.36 8.62
C VAL A 33 4.41 -0.89 8.37
N VAL A 34 4.28 -1.93 7.52
CA VAL A 34 2.97 -2.54 7.22
C VAL A 34 2.41 -3.28 8.45
N MET A 35 3.26 -4.01 9.16
CA MET A 35 2.91 -4.82 10.33
C MET A 35 2.37 -3.98 11.49
N ALA A 36 2.88 -2.76 11.69
CA ALA A 36 2.41 -1.90 12.76
C ALA A 36 0.95 -1.45 12.60
N ASN A 37 0.43 -1.41 11.37
CA ASN A 37 -0.98 -1.12 11.16
C ASN A 37 -1.86 -2.35 11.40
N THR A 38 -1.42 -3.52 10.91
CA THR A 38 -2.22 -4.75 11.00
C THR A 38 -2.21 -5.38 12.39
N SER A 39 -1.13 -5.21 13.16
CA SER A 39 -1.06 -5.65 14.57
C SER A 39 -2.00 -4.88 15.49
N LEU A 40 -2.19 -3.58 15.24
CA LEU A 40 -3.06 -2.73 16.04
C LEU A 40 -4.53 -3.18 15.99
N ILE A 41 -4.97 -3.72 14.83
CA ILE A 41 -6.32 -4.26 14.65
C ILE A 41 -6.60 -5.40 15.64
N VAL A 42 -5.58 -6.22 15.97
CA VAL A 42 -5.72 -7.31 16.96
C VAL A 42 -5.70 -6.78 18.39
N ALA A 43 -4.97 -5.69 18.65
CA ALA A 43 -4.91 -5.04 19.95
C ALA A 43 -6.16 -4.19 20.26
N ALA A 44 -6.93 -3.81 19.23
CA ALA A 44 -8.05 -2.88 19.34
C ALA A 44 -9.07 -3.21 20.44
N PRO A 45 -9.51 -4.48 20.66
CA PRO A 45 -10.47 -4.79 21.72
C PRO A 45 -9.95 -4.50 23.13
N ASP A 46 -8.69 -4.85 23.40
CA ASP A 46 -8.03 -4.59 24.69
C ASP A 46 -7.82 -3.09 24.88
N MET A 47 -7.40 -2.37 23.83
CA MET A 47 -7.26 -0.92 23.86
C MET A 47 -8.59 -0.21 24.15
N THR A 48 -9.67 -0.66 23.53
CA THR A 48 -11.02 -0.12 23.75
C THR A 48 -11.45 -0.28 25.20
N THR A 49 -11.14 -1.43 25.80
CA THR A 49 -11.51 -1.72 27.19
C THR A 49 -10.64 -0.94 28.18
N ASP A 50 -9.32 -0.92 27.98
CA ASP A 50 -8.37 -0.30 28.91
C ASP A 50 -8.41 1.23 28.86
N LEU A 51 -8.60 1.82 27.68
CA LEU A 51 -8.62 3.28 27.48
C LEU A 51 -10.03 3.86 27.43
N GLY A 52 -11.06 3.01 27.42
CA GLY A 52 -12.45 3.44 27.25
C GLY A 52 -12.70 4.11 25.90
N LEU A 53 -12.10 3.60 24.83
CA LEU A 53 -12.18 4.21 23.49
C LEU A 53 -13.62 4.21 22.99
N SER A 54 -14.07 5.36 22.48
CA SER A 54 -15.22 5.37 21.57
C SER A 54 -14.84 4.80 20.20
N SER A 55 -15.84 4.49 19.37
CA SER A 55 -15.59 4.10 17.97
C SER A 55 -14.80 5.17 17.20
N SER A 56 -15.02 6.45 17.52
CA SER A 56 -14.28 7.56 16.93
C SER A 56 -12.82 7.57 17.37
N ASP A 57 -12.57 7.33 18.65
CA ASP A 57 -11.20 7.28 19.18
C ASP A 57 -10.38 6.14 18.57
N LEU A 58 -10.96 4.94 18.47
CA LEU A 58 -10.30 3.79 17.85
C LEU A 58 -9.96 4.07 16.37
N GLN A 59 -10.86 4.74 15.66
CA GLN A 59 -10.64 5.14 14.28
C GLN A 59 -9.49 6.15 14.18
N TRP A 60 -9.45 7.17 15.05
CA TRP A 60 -8.34 8.12 15.10
C TRP A 60 -7.00 7.48 15.49
N VAL A 61 -7.01 6.42 16.29
CA VAL A 61 -5.81 5.62 16.59
C VAL A 61 -5.28 4.91 15.34
N ILE A 62 -6.16 4.46 14.44
CA ILE A 62 -5.78 3.88 13.15
C ILE A 62 -5.33 4.99 12.18
N ASP A 63 -6.13 6.03 12.04
CA ASP A 63 -5.97 7.10 11.03
C ASP A 63 -4.84 8.05 11.35
N GLY A 64 -4.55 8.24 12.64
CA GLY A 64 -3.39 8.98 13.11
C GLY A 64 -2.09 8.48 12.49
N TYR A 65 -2.01 7.21 12.10
CA TYR A 65 -0.89 6.68 11.33
C TYR A 65 -1.07 6.85 9.83
N THR A 66 -2.22 6.43 9.28
CA THR A 66 -2.47 6.35 7.83
C THR A 66 -2.45 7.72 7.16
N VAL A 67 -3.02 8.76 7.80
CA VAL A 67 -3.13 10.09 7.21
C VAL A 67 -1.76 10.78 7.08
N PRO A 68 -0.93 10.90 8.13
CA PRO A 68 0.43 11.45 7.99
C PRO A 68 1.30 10.60 7.06
N TYR A 69 1.14 9.28 7.13
CA TYR A 69 1.84 8.34 6.27
C TYR A 69 1.59 8.66 4.79
N ALA A 70 0.33 8.72 4.35
CA ALA A 70 0.00 9.02 2.96
C ALA A 70 0.33 10.47 2.56
N ALA A 71 0.03 11.45 3.43
CA ALA A 71 0.16 12.87 3.10
C ALA A 71 1.63 13.30 2.88
N LEU A 72 2.58 12.68 3.59
CA LEU A 72 3.97 13.15 3.62
C LEU A 72 4.90 12.39 2.67
N MET A 73 4.50 11.23 2.12
CA MET A 73 5.37 10.38 1.29
C MET A 73 6.06 11.11 0.15
N LEU A 74 5.32 11.89 -0.64
CA LEU A 74 5.86 12.55 -1.83
C LEU A 74 6.93 13.59 -1.45
N VAL A 75 6.64 14.38 -0.40
CA VAL A 75 7.53 15.42 0.12
C VAL A 75 8.77 14.79 0.76
N LEU A 76 8.59 13.83 1.66
CA LEU A 76 9.69 13.20 2.38
C LEU A 76 10.55 12.31 1.46
N GLY A 77 9.97 11.75 0.39
CA GLY A 77 10.70 11.09 -0.69
C GLY A 77 11.66 12.05 -1.42
N SER A 78 11.19 13.25 -1.79
CA SER A 78 12.02 14.27 -2.43
C SER A 78 13.17 14.77 -1.52
N ILE A 79 12.88 14.93 -0.22
CA ILE A 79 13.87 15.31 0.80
C ILE A 79 14.91 14.19 0.95
N GLY A 80 14.48 12.93 0.94
CA GLY A 80 15.36 11.77 0.99
C GLY A 80 16.34 11.71 -0.18
N ASP A 81 15.89 11.99 -1.41
CA ASP A 81 16.77 12.09 -2.59
C ASP A 81 17.85 13.16 -2.43
N LYS A 82 17.45 14.34 -1.93
CA LYS A 82 18.34 15.49 -1.80
C LYS A 82 19.46 15.28 -0.78
N TYR A 83 19.13 14.80 0.42
CA TYR A 83 20.09 14.72 1.51
C TYR A 83 20.79 13.35 1.55
N SER A 84 20.03 12.26 1.64
CA SER A 84 20.53 10.89 1.58
C SER A 84 19.36 9.91 1.68
N ARG A 85 19.23 8.97 0.74
CA ARG A 85 18.20 7.93 0.79
C ARG A 85 18.42 6.97 1.96
N ARG A 86 19.67 6.58 2.20
CA ARG A 86 20.03 5.77 3.37
C ARG A 86 19.83 6.54 4.67
N GLY A 87 20.18 7.82 4.69
CA GLY A 87 19.93 8.69 5.84
C GLY A 87 18.44 8.82 6.15
N ALA A 88 17.61 8.98 5.12
CA ALA A 88 16.15 8.98 5.23
C ALA A 88 15.64 7.65 5.81
N LEU A 89 16.07 6.51 5.28
CA LEU A 89 15.69 5.20 5.83
C LEU A 89 16.01 5.08 7.33
N VAL A 90 17.24 5.44 7.74
CA VAL A 90 17.66 5.38 9.14
C VAL A 90 16.85 6.35 10.01
N LEU A 91 16.70 7.60 9.57
CA LEU A 91 15.94 8.61 10.31
C LEU A 91 14.48 8.22 10.46
N GLY A 92 13.86 7.73 9.37
CA GLY A 92 12.49 7.24 9.37
C GLY A 92 12.29 6.08 10.34
N LEU A 93 13.19 5.10 10.36
CA LEU A 93 13.16 3.99 11.33
C LEU A 93 13.33 4.47 12.78
N LEU A 94 14.17 5.48 13.03
CA LEU A 94 14.33 6.06 14.37
C LEU A 94 13.09 6.83 14.82
N ILE A 95 12.48 7.63 13.94
CA ILE A 95 11.20 8.31 14.21
C ILE A 95 10.11 7.27 14.49
N PHE A 96 10.04 6.22 13.67
CA PHE A 96 9.08 5.13 13.84
C PHE A 96 9.26 4.40 15.17
N ALA A 97 10.51 4.09 15.54
CA ALA A 97 10.84 3.47 16.82
C ALA A 97 10.48 4.38 18.00
N ALA A 98 10.74 5.69 17.91
CA ALA A 98 10.37 6.64 18.94
C ALA A 98 8.84 6.72 19.12
N GLY A 99 8.08 6.77 18.03
CA GLY A 99 6.62 6.67 18.05
C GLY A 99 6.13 5.35 18.65
N SER A 100 6.78 4.23 18.31
CA SER A 100 6.47 2.90 18.87
C SER A 100 6.73 2.82 20.38
N VAL A 101 7.87 3.35 20.86
CA VAL A 101 8.16 3.43 22.31
C VAL A 101 7.14 4.31 23.01
N THR A 102 6.79 5.44 22.41
CA THR A 102 5.79 6.36 22.98
C THR A 102 4.44 5.64 23.09
N GLY A 103 3.95 5.04 22.01
CA GLY A 103 2.67 4.33 21.96
C GLY A 103 2.58 3.14 22.93
N GLY A 104 3.69 2.44 23.15
CA GLY A 104 3.75 1.31 24.08
C GLY A 104 3.79 1.68 25.57
N LEU A 105 4.04 2.95 25.90
CA LEU A 105 4.20 3.44 27.28
C LEU A 105 3.08 4.39 27.74
N VAL A 106 2.22 4.83 26.82
CA VAL A 106 1.15 5.81 27.11
C VAL A 106 -0.13 5.11 27.57
N HIS A 107 -0.90 5.83 28.39
CA HIS A 107 -2.12 5.32 29.04
C HIS A 107 -3.34 6.20 28.73
N GLY A 108 -3.30 6.95 27.62
CA GLY A 108 -4.37 7.86 27.22
C GLY A 108 -4.51 7.95 25.71
N THR A 109 -5.75 8.04 25.24
CA THR A 109 -6.15 8.05 23.83
C THR A 109 -5.38 9.07 22.99
N ASP A 110 -5.36 10.33 23.41
CA ASP A 110 -4.70 11.41 22.65
C ASP A 110 -3.21 11.13 22.44
N LEU A 111 -2.55 10.57 23.46
CA LEU A 111 -1.13 10.24 23.38
C LEU A 111 -0.87 9.03 22.47
N VAL A 112 -1.79 8.07 22.41
CA VAL A 112 -1.73 6.97 21.43
C VAL A 112 -1.87 7.52 20.02
N ILE A 113 -2.82 8.43 19.78
CA ILE A 113 -3.01 9.07 18.46
C ILE A 113 -1.75 9.85 18.05
N VAL A 114 -1.16 10.62 18.97
CA VAL A 114 0.11 11.34 18.72
C VAL A 114 1.24 10.36 18.41
N ALA A 115 1.37 9.26 19.17
CA ALA A 115 2.36 8.23 18.91
C ALA A 115 2.19 7.62 17.51
N ARG A 116 0.94 7.37 17.09
CA ARG A 116 0.58 6.86 15.77
C ARG A 116 0.92 7.86 14.66
N ALA A 117 0.70 9.15 14.89
CA ALA A 117 1.14 10.22 13.99
C ALA A 117 2.66 10.25 13.80
N ILE A 118 3.42 10.13 14.89
CA ILE A 118 4.89 10.03 14.81
C ILE A 118 5.30 8.79 14.01
N MET A 119 4.67 7.64 14.25
CA MET A 119 4.94 6.42 13.46
C MET A 119 4.60 6.60 11.99
N GLY A 120 3.49 7.26 11.66
CA GLY A 120 3.07 7.56 10.29
C GLY A 120 4.07 8.46 9.56
N VAL A 121 4.60 9.48 10.24
CA VAL A 121 5.71 10.31 9.71
C VAL A 121 6.94 9.46 9.43
N GLY A 122 7.32 8.58 10.38
CA GLY A 122 8.44 7.65 10.18
C GLY A 122 8.24 6.75 8.96
N ALA A 123 7.05 6.18 8.81
CA ALA A 123 6.66 5.35 7.68
C ALA A 123 6.73 6.10 6.34
N ALA A 124 6.29 7.37 6.31
CA ALA A 124 6.33 8.23 5.12
C ALA A 124 7.77 8.53 4.64
N VAL A 125 8.75 8.50 5.55
CA VAL A 125 10.17 8.59 5.19
C VAL A 125 10.70 7.23 4.71
N VAL A 126 10.36 6.15 5.42
CA VAL A 126 10.89 4.81 5.15
C VAL A 126 10.45 4.28 3.79
N MET A 127 9.17 4.37 3.45
CA MET A 127 8.61 3.68 2.29
C MET A 127 9.23 4.14 0.95
N PRO A 128 9.25 5.44 0.62
CA PRO A 128 9.92 5.93 -0.59
C PRO A 128 11.43 5.64 -0.59
N ALA A 129 12.06 5.68 0.60
CA ALA A 129 13.48 5.36 0.74
C ALA A 129 13.77 3.89 0.41
N THR A 130 12.91 2.96 0.81
CA THR A 130 13.11 1.53 0.50
C THR A 130 13.09 1.27 -1.00
N LEU A 131 12.09 1.79 -1.71
CA LEU A 131 11.96 1.56 -3.15
C LEU A 131 13.06 2.29 -3.95
N SER A 132 13.39 3.53 -3.58
CA SER A 132 14.47 4.28 -4.25
C SER A 132 15.85 3.66 -4.03
N LEU A 133 16.16 3.17 -2.82
CA LEU A 133 17.41 2.42 -2.55
C LEU A 133 17.45 1.11 -3.32
N LEU A 134 16.34 0.37 -3.40
CA LEU A 134 16.27 -0.87 -4.16
C LEU A 134 16.64 -0.61 -5.63
N VAL A 135 16.03 0.39 -6.26
CA VAL A 135 16.28 0.71 -7.66
C VAL A 135 17.70 1.24 -7.90
N ALA A 136 18.26 1.99 -6.94
CA ALA A 136 19.64 2.47 -7.01
C ALA A 136 20.68 1.34 -6.84
N ILE A 137 20.39 0.31 -6.05
CA ILE A 137 21.33 -0.77 -5.75
C ILE A 137 21.30 -1.87 -6.81
N PHE A 138 20.13 -2.16 -7.40
CA PHE A 138 19.95 -3.28 -8.29
C PHE A 138 20.08 -2.90 -9.77
N PRO A 139 20.84 -3.68 -10.57
CA PRO A 139 20.92 -3.49 -12.02
C PRO A 139 19.56 -3.78 -12.66
N ARG A 140 19.26 -3.13 -13.80
CA ARG A 140 17.96 -3.24 -14.51
C ARG A 140 17.49 -4.69 -14.70
N ALA A 141 18.39 -5.61 -15.01
CA ALA A 141 18.07 -7.03 -15.21
C ALA A 141 17.55 -7.74 -13.95
N GLU A 142 17.92 -7.28 -12.74
CA GLU A 142 17.53 -7.87 -11.46
C GLU A 142 16.44 -7.08 -10.74
N ARG A 143 16.14 -5.83 -11.15
CA ARG A 143 15.16 -4.94 -10.48
C ARG A 143 13.79 -5.58 -10.34
N ALA A 144 13.25 -6.16 -11.40
CA ALA A 144 11.95 -6.83 -11.36
C ALA A 144 11.91 -7.91 -10.26
N LYS A 145 12.97 -8.72 -10.13
CA LYS A 145 13.08 -9.75 -9.09
C LYS A 145 13.18 -9.16 -7.68
N ALA A 146 13.91 -8.06 -7.51
CA ALA A 146 14.03 -7.37 -6.23
C ALA A 146 12.71 -6.70 -5.81
N ILE A 147 12.03 -5.98 -6.72
CA ILE A 147 10.71 -5.36 -6.50
C ILE A 147 9.69 -6.44 -6.17
N THR A 148 9.73 -7.57 -6.86
CA THR A 148 8.90 -8.75 -6.55
C THR A 148 9.08 -9.22 -5.10
N ALA A 149 10.32 -9.40 -4.64
CA ALA A 149 10.59 -9.84 -3.28
C ALA A 149 10.14 -8.78 -2.25
N TRP A 150 10.32 -7.50 -2.56
CA TRP A 150 9.83 -6.38 -1.77
C TRP A 150 8.29 -6.41 -1.66
N SER A 151 7.56 -6.49 -2.77
CA SER A 151 6.09 -6.54 -2.76
C SER A 151 5.53 -7.79 -2.06
N ALA A 152 6.18 -8.94 -2.24
CA ALA A 152 5.78 -10.16 -1.56
C ALA A 152 5.99 -10.08 -0.04
N THR A 153 7.00 -9.31 0.40
CA THR A 153 7.20 -8.99 1.81
C THR A 153 6.06 -8.13 2.36
N SER A 154 5.52 -7.17 1.59
CA SER A 154 4.32 -6.42 2.00
C SER A 154 3.13 -7.35 2.27
N GLY A 155 2.89 -8.31 1.37
CA GLY A 155 1.83 -9.31 1.54
C GLY A 155 2.04 -10.20 2.78
N LEU A 156 3.29 -10.61 3.04
CA LEU A 156 3.63 -11.34 4.26
C LEU A 156 3.41 -10.49 5.53
N ALA A 157 3.75 -9.20 5.48
CA ALA A 157 3.61 -8.29 6.61
C ALA A 157 2.14 -8.12 7.06
N VAL A 158 1.19 -8.18 6.11
CA VAL A 158 -0.25 -8.15 6.42
C VAL A 158 -0.65 -9.31 7.33
N ALA A 159 -0.13 -10.51 7.11
CA ALA A 159 -0.42 -11.68 7.95
C ALA A 159 0.47 -11.75 9.20
N ALA A 160 1.74 -11.30 9.11
CA ALA A 160 2.68 -11.36 10.22
C ALA A 160 2.25 -10.50 11.41
N GLY A 161 1.60 -9.35 11.17
CA GLY A 161 1.16 -8.44 12.23
C GLY A 161 0.16 -9.07 13.18
N PRO A 162 -1.00 -9.57 12.70
CA PRO A 162 -1.97 -10.25 13.55
C PRO A 162 -1.40 -11.47 14.28
N LEU A 163 -0.52 -12.25 13.63
CA LEU A 163 0.12 -13.41 14.24
C LEU A 163 1.04 -13.02 15.41
N ALA A 164 1.92 -12.04 15.20
CA ALA A 164 2.85 -11.57 16.22
C ALA A 164 2.10 -10.86 17.37
N ALA A 165 1.12 -10.02 17.04
CA ALA A 165 0.29 -9.31 18.01
C ALA A 165 -0.53 -10.29 18.86
N GLY A 166 -1.24 -11.23 18.23
CA GLY A 166 -2.05 -12.21 18.95
C GLY A 166 -1.23 -13.11 19.87
N TRP A 167 0.01 -13.45 19.49
CA TRP A 167 0.92 -14.18 20.37
C TRP A 167 1.38 -13.35 21.58
N LEU A 168 1.70 -12.06 21.38
CA LEU A 168 2.09 -11.16 22.46
C LEU A 168 0.94 -10.92 23.45
N LEU A 169 -0.25 -10.65 22.94
CA LEU A 169 -1.45 -10.30 23.72
C LEU A 169 -1.93 -11.44 24.63
N GLN A 170 -1.53 -12.70 24.38
CA GLN A 170 -1.83 -13.81 25.30
C GLN A 170 -1.22 -13.65 26.68
N SER A 171 -0.11 -12.91 26.79
CA SER A 171 0.68 -12.82 28.03
C SER A 171 1.08 -11.39 28.41
N HIS A 172 0.87 -10.42 27.53
CA HIS A 172 1.28 -9.03 27.70
C HIS A 172 0.15 -8.07 27.32
N ALA A 173 0.17 -6.86 27.88
CA ALA A 173 -0.79 -5.81 27.56
C ALA A 173 -0.65 -5.29 26.12
N TRP A 174 -1.67 -4.58 25.62
CA TRP A 174 -1.73 -4.07 24.25
C TRP A 174 -0.54 -3.19 23.84
N GLY A 175 0.07 -2.46 24.78
CA GLY A 175 1.27 -1.65 24.52
C GLY A 175 2.46 -2.47 24.00
N SER A 176 2.50 -3.78 24.27
CA SER A 176 3.52 -4.69 23.73
C SER A 176 3.49 -4.79 22.20
N THR A 177 2.34 -4.59 21.57
CA THR A 177 2.19 -4.60 20.10
C THR A 177 2.83 -3.38 19.43
N PHE A 178 3.00 -2.28 20.17
CA PHE A 178 3.83 -1.16 19.72
C PHE A 178 5.31 -1.48 19.91
N LEU A 179 5.68 -2.00 21.10
CA LEU A 179 7.08 -2.25 21.46
C LEU A 179 7.75 -3.34 20.60
N MET A 180 7.00 -4.32 20.07
CA MET A 180 7.57 -5.35 19.19
C MET A 180 8.22 -4.78 17.91
N ASN A 181 7.80 -3.58 17.50
CA ASN A 181 8.35 -2.91 16.33
C ASN A 181 9.76 -2.36 16.61
N VAL A 182 10.05 -1.96 17.86
CA VAL A 182 11.31 -1.34 18.26
C VAL A 182 12.53 -2.21 17.95
N PRO A 183 12.62 -3.49 18.37
CA PRO A 183 13.79 -4.33 18.06
C PRO A 183 13.97 -4.51 16.56
N VAL A 184 12.88 -4.64 15.80
CA VAL A 184 12.92 -4.76 14.34
C VAL A 184 13.42 -3.48 13.68
N ALA A 185 12.98 -2.32 14.16
CA ALA A 185 13.44 -1.02 13.67
C ALA A 185 14.94 -0.82 13.94
N LEU A 186 15.41 -1.19 15.14
CA LEU A 186 16.83 -1.12 15.49
C LEU A 186 17.68 -2.06 14.64
N LEU A 187 17.20 -3.28 14.39
CA LEU A 187 17.84 -4.21 13.44
C LEU A 187 17.88 -3.62 12.02
N GLY A 188 16.82 -2.95 11.59
CA GLY A 188 16.77 -2.22 10.33
C GLY A 188 17.78 -1.08 10.25
N VAL A 189 17.92 -0.28 11.33
CA VAL A 189 18.91 0.81 11.42
C VAL A 189 20.33 0.27 11.35
N VAL A 190 20.64 -0.74 12.16
CA VAL A 190 21.94 -1.43 12.14
C VAL A 190 22.19 -1.98 10.74
N GLY A 191 21.27 -2.78 10.21
CA GLY A 191 21.35 -3.34 8.85
C GLY A 191 21.58 -2.28 7.78
N ALA A 192 20.90 -1.14 7.86
CA ALA A 192 21.05 -0.06 6.89
C ALA A 192 22.47 0.54 6.94
N LEU A 193 23.04 0.72 8.13
CA LEU A 193 24.40 1.26 8.26
C LEU A 193 25.48 0.29 7.76
N PHE A 194 25.30 -1.02 7.94
CA PHE A 194 26.30 -2.06 7.62
C PHE A 194 26.13 -2.70 6.23
N LEU A 195 24.92 -2.70 5.66
CA LEU A 195 24.60 -3.44 4.44
C LEU A 195 24.12 -2.54 3.30
N VAL A 196 23.55 -1.37 3.59
CA VAL A 196 23.02 -0.46 2.56
C VAL A 196 24.07 0.60 2.20
N PRO A 197 24.46 0.74 0.92
CA PRO A 197 25.41 1.75 0.49
C PRO A 197 24.81 3.17 0.60
N PRO A 198 25.63 4.20 0.84
CA PRO A 198 25.17 5.58 0.75
C PRO A 198 24.66 5.87 -0.68
N SER A 199 23.50 6.51 -0.78
CA SER A 199 22.92 6.97 -2.06
C SER A 199 22.29 8.35 -1.84
N LYS A 200 22.51 9.26 -2.80
CA LYS A 200 21.98 10.63 -2.82
C LYS A 200 21.93 11.14 -4.26
N ALA A 201 21.04 12.07 -4.57
CA ALA A 201 20.99 12.69 -5.90
C ALA A 201 22.27 13.47 -6.21
N ALA A 202 22.84 13.27 -7.42
CA ALA A 202 24.05 13.96 -7.86
C ALA A 202 23.87 15.48 -8.08
N LYS A 203 22.67 15.91 -8.49
CA LYS A 203 22.26 17.31 -8.66
C LYS A 203 20.85 17.50 -8.08
N ALA A 204 20.75 17.77 -6.80
CA ALA A 204 19.46 18.06 -6.17
C ALA A 204 19.07 19.53 -6.38
N GLY A 205 17.88 19.78 -6.93
CA GLY A 205 17.30 21.11 -7.04
C GLY A 205 16.91 21.73 -5.68
N GLY A 206 16.31 22.91 -5.72
CA GLY A 206 15.58 23.47 -4.58
C GLY A 206 14.45 22.54 -4.12
N ILE A 207 14.06 22.60 -2.85
CA ILE A 207 12.85 21.92 -2.38
C ILE A 207 11.66 22.84 -2.73
N ASP A 208 10.67 22.31 -3.43
CA ASP A 208 9.41 23.01 -3.66
C ASP A 208 8.52 22.91 -2.41
N TYR A 209 8.66 23.88 -1.50
CA TYR A 209 7.87 23.91 -0.26
C TYR A 209 6.38 24.15 -0.50
N VAL A 210 6.02 24.90 -1.55
CA VAL A 210 4.62 25.22 -1.85
C VAL A 210 3.95 24.03 -2.51
N GLY A 211 4.59 23.41 -3.50
CA GLY A 211 4.16 22.16 -4.10
C GLY A 211 4.07 21.04 -3.07
N GLY A 212 5.05 20.96 -2.16
CA GLY A 212 5.00 20.04 -1.03
C GLY A 212 3.79 20.26 -0.10
N LEU A 213 3.52 21.50 0.31
CA LEU A 213 2.35 21.81 1.14
C LEU A 213 1.03 21.49 0.42
N LEU A 214 0.92 21.86 -0.87
CA LEU A 214 -0.25 21.54 -1.69
C LEU A 214 -0.45 20.03 -1.81
N SER A 215 0.61 19.26 -1.99
CA SER A 215 0.55 17.79 -2.02
C SER A 215 0.10 17.21 -0.68
N ILE A 216 0.66 17.69 0.43
CA ILE A 216 0.28 17.24 1.79
C ILE A 216 -1.20 17.50 2.03
N VAL A 217 -1.66 18.73 1.77
CA VAL A 217 -3.06 19.11 1.96
C VAL A 217 -3.97 18.29 1.06
N THR A 218 -3.61 18.12 -0.22
CA THR A 218 -4.44 17.39 -1.19
C THR A 218 -4.57 15.92 -0.84
N VAL A 219 -3.44 15.22 -0.67
CA VAL A 219 -3.42 13.77 -0.39
C VAL A 219 -3.97 13.49 1.00
N GLY A 220 -3.57 14.28 2.00
CA GLY A 220 -4.07 14.15 3.37
C GLY A 220 -5.58 14.35 3.47
N SER A 221 -6.12 15.39 2.81
CA SER A 221 -7.58 15.63 2.81
C SER A 221 -8.34 14.57 2.04
N LEU A 222 -7.76 14.07 0.93
CA LEU A 222 -8.37 13.00 0.15
C LEU A 222 -8.46 11.71 0.97
N VAL A 223 -7.36 11.30 1.59
CA VAL A 223 -7.30 10.09 2.43
C VAL A 223 -8.21 10.25 3.64
N TYR A 224 -8.18 11.40 4.32
CA TYR A 224 -9.08 11.69 5.45
C TYR A 224 -10.56 11.58 5.04
N ALA A 225 -10.98 12.24 3.95
CA ALA A 225 -12.37 12.18 3.48
C ALA A 225 -12.80 10.75 3.10
N THR A 226 -11.87 9.99 2.51
CA THR A 226 -12.06 8.62 2.05
C THR A 226 -12.21 7.65 3.21
N ILE A 227 -11.53 7.90 4.33
CA ILE A 227 -11.66 7.08 5.53
C ILE A 227 -12.90 7.48 6.34
N GLU A 228 -13.04 8.76 6.67
CA GLU A 228 -14.06 9.23 7.61
C GLU A 228 -15.47 9.28 7.01
N GLY A 229 -15.59 9.60 5.71
CA GLY A 229 -16.89 9.74 5.04
C GLY A 229 -17.75 8.47 5.13
N PRO A 230 -17.22 7.28 4.77
CA PRO A 230 -17.96 6.01 4.91
C PRO A 230 -18.19 5.58 6.36
N HIS A 231 -17.26 5.87 7.28
CA HIS A 231 -17.32 5.38 8.68
C HIS A 231 -18.22 6.23 9.58
N PHE A 232 -18.22 7.56 9.42
CA PHE A 232 -18.99 8.49 10.26
C PHE A 232 -20.05 9.28 9.50
N GLY A 233 -20.18 9.02 8.20
CA GLY A 233 -21.09 9.72 7.31
C GLY A 233 -20.47 10.98 6.69
N TRP A 234 -21.13 11.47 5.63
CA TRP A 234 -20.71 12.66 4.89
C TRP A 234 -21.16 13.94 5.60
N GLY A 235 -20.62 14.18 6.80
CA GLY A 235 -20.80 15.42 7.55
C GLY A 235 -19.91 16.56 7.07
N THR A 236 -19.93 17.69 7.79
CA THR A 236 -19.15 18.90 7.42
C THR A 236 -17.65 18.62 7.29
N GLY A 237 -17.07 17.78 8.16
CA GLY A 237 -15.63 17.46 8.13
C GLY A 237 -15.21 16.71 6.86
N PRO A 238 -15.72 15.49 6.60
CA PRO A 238 -15.39 14.72 5.40
C PRO A 238 -15.74 15.45 4.10
N ILE A 239 -16.86 16.19 4.05
CA ILE A 239 -17.22 17.01 2.89
C ILE A 239 -16.19 18.14 2.69
N ALA A 240 -15.82 18.87 3.74
CA ALA A 240 -14.83 19.94 3.63
C ALA A 240 -13.48 19.40 3.15
N ALA A 241 -13.06 18.24 3.64
CA ALA A 241 -11.84 17.57 3.20
C ALA A 241 -11.92 17.08 1.74
N ALA A 242 -13.06 16.53 1.31
CA ALA A 242 -13.30 16.16 -0.09
C ALA A 242 -13.25 17.38 -1.02
N VAL A 243 -13.86 18.50 -0.63
CA VAL A 243 -13.79 19.77 -1.36
C VAL A 243 -12.36 20.29 -1.41
N LEU A 244 -11.64 20.23 -0.28
CA LEU A 244 -10.25 20.66 -0.19
C LEU A 244 -9.33 19.81 -1.08
N ALA A 245 -9.55 18.50 -1.16
CA ALA A 245 -8.85 17.62 -2.09
C ALA A 245 -9.21 17.94 -3.56
N ALA A 246 -10.50 18.16 -3.85
CA ALA A 246 -11.00 18.47 -5.19
C ALA A 246 -10.46 19.79 -5.74
N VAL A 247 -10.24 20.79 -4.88
CA VAL A 247 -9.63 22.08 -5.24
C VAL A 247 -8.09 22.02 -5.17
N GLY A 248 -7.56 21.30 -4.18
CA GLY A 248 -6.12 21.16 -3.93
C GLY A 248 -5.40 20.45 -5.07
N LEU A 249 -6.00 19.42 -5.67
CA LEU A 249 -5.39 18.68 -6.78
C LEU A 249 -5.16 19.58 -8.02
N PRO A 250 -6.17 20.30 -8.56
CA PRO A 250 -5.95 21.29 -9.61
C PRO A 250 -4.93 22.37 -9.22
N ALA A 251 -4.96 22.85 -7.97
CA ALA A 251 -4.01 23.86 -7.49
C ALA A 251 -2.57 23.34 -7.49
N PHE A 252 -2.35 22.11 -7.00
CA PHE A 252 -1.08 21.40 -7.03
C PHE A 252 -0.57 21.23 -8.46
N VAL A 253 -1.40 20.71 -9.36
CA VAL A 253 -1.03 20.51 -10.77
C VAL A 253 -0.69 21.85 -11.44
N ALA A 254 -1.49 22.89 -11.20
CA ALA A 254 -1.26 24.20 -11.79
C ALA A 254 -0.01 24.89 -11.22
N TRP A 255 0.36 24.60 -9.97
CA TRP A 255 1.61 25.06 -9.36
C TRP A 255 2.83 24.35 -9.95
N GLU A 256 2.84 23.02 -9.95
CA GLU A 256 3.94 22.19 -10.46
C GLU A 256 4.21 22.43 -11.95
N LEU A 257 3.18 22.72 -12.76
CA LEU A 257 3.36 23.07 -14.18
C LEU A 257 4.12 24.39 -14.40
N ARG A 258 4.05 25.32 -13.44
CA ARG A 258 4.65 26.67 -13.51
C ARG A 258 5.96 26.78 -12.73
N HIS A 259 6.17 25.95 -11.72
CA HIS A 259 7.34 26.04 -10.86
C HIS A 259 8.62 25.65 -11.63
N PRO A 260 9.76 26.37 -11.47
CA PRO A 260 11.00 26.05 -12.19
C PRO A 260 11.66 24.74 -11.77
N HIS A 261 11.44 24.30 -10.52
CA HIS A 261 12.01 23.08 -9.94
C HIS A 261 10.90 22.28 -9.24
N PRO A 262 9.91 21.77 -10.00
CA PRO A 262 8.74 21.09 -9.43
C PRO A 262 9.16 19.90 -8.56
N MET A 263 8.43 19.66 -7.47
CA MET A 263 8.64 18.46 -6.66
C MET A 263 8.32 17.20 -7.47
N LEU A 264 7.26 17.25 -8.28
CA LEU A 264 6.85 16.19 -9.18
C LEU A 264 6.62 16.81 -10.55
N ASP A 265 7.46 16.47 -11.54
CA ASP A 265 7.21 16.89 -12.91
C ASP A 265 5.94 16.21 -13.45
N VAL A 266 4.80 16.89 -13.28
CA VAL A 266 3.49 16.41 -13.71
C VAL A 266 3.40 16.24 -15.23
N ARG A 267 4.35 16.77 -16.00
CA ARG A 267 4.42 16.54 -17.45
C ARG A 267 4.75 15.08 -17.76
N LYS A 268 5.34 14.33 -16.83
CA LYS A 268 5.52 12.87 -16.95
C LYS A 268 4.21 12.12 -17.13
N PHE A 269 3.08 12.65 -16.65
CA PHE A 269 1.76 12.06 -16.93
C PHE A 269 1.33 12.12 -18.41
N ARG A 270 2.09 12.81 -19.27
CA ARG A 270 1.92 12.73 -20.73
C ARG A 270 2.65 11.52 -21.32
N GLU A 271 3.61 10.95 -20.61
CA GLU A 271 4.34 9.77 -21.03
C GLU A 271 3.50 8.51 -20.80
N ARG A 272 3.18 7.83 -21.90
CA ARG A 272 2.38 6.61 -21.90
C ARG A 272 2.89 5.50 -20.97
N PRO A 273 4.20 5.18 -20.88
CA PRO A 273 4.71 4.18 -19.94
C PRO A 273 4.42 4.53 -18.48
N PHE A 274 4.67 5.79 -18.09
CA PHE A 274 4.49 6.26 -16.72
C PHE A 274 3.01 6.25 -16.33
N THR A 275 2.16 6.91 -17.13
CA THR A 275 0.71 7.00 -16.84
C THR A 275 0.03 5.66 -16.88
N GLY A 276 0.37 4.80 -17.85
CA GLY A 276 -0.20 3.46 -17.95
C GLY A 276 0.12 2.61 -16.71
N SER A 277 1.36 2.68 -16.21
CA SER A 277 1.77 1.93 -15.02
C SER A 277 1.19 2.52 -13.73
N MET A 278 1.12 3.85 -13.60
CA MET A 278 0.47 4.51 -12.45
C MET A 278 -1.02 4.16 -12.36
N LEU A 279 -1.74 4.19 -13.49
CA LEU A 279 -3.14 3.75 -13.56
C LEU A 279 -3.28 2.26 -13.25
N ALA A 280 -2.36 1.42 -13.73
CA ALA A 280 -2.35 0.00 -13.41
C ALA A 280 -2.25 -0.20 -11.89
N VAL A 281 -1.26 0.41 -11.24
CA VAL A 281 -1.08 0.35 -9.78
C VAL A 281 -2.35 0.80 -9.05
N LEU A 282 -2.91 1.96 -9.43
CA LEU A 282 -4.10 2.55 -8.82
C LEU A 282 -5.32 1.63 -8.91
N PHE A 283 -5.75 1.25 -10.12
CA PHE A 283 -6.96 0.42 -10.32
C PHE A 283 -6.81 -0.96 -9.72
N PHE A 284 -5.59 -1.48 -9.71
CA PHE A 284 -5.32 -2.81 -9.20
C PHE A 284 -5.41 -2.86 -7.68
N PHE A 285 -4.87 -1.85 -6.99
CA PHE A 285 -5.03 -1.72 -5.53
C PHE A 285 -6.45 -1.32 -5.14
N PHE A 286 -7.13 -0.50 -5.94
CA PHE A 286 -8.56 -0.19 -5.79
C PHE A 286 -9.42 -1.45 -5.70
N GLY A 287 -9.35 -2.32 -6.70
CA GLY A 287 -10.15 -3.54 -6.71
C GLY A 287 -9.74 -4.52 -5.62
N THR A 288 -8.43 -4.73 -5.46
CA THR A 288 -7.91 -5.75 -4.53
C THR A 288 -8.20 -5.41 -3.07
N PHE A 289 -7.91 -4.19 -2.62
CA PHE A 289 -8.15 -3.81 -1.22
C PHE A 289 -9.62 -3.64 -0.91
N GLY A 290 -10.42 -3.13 -1.85
CA GLY A 290 -11.87 -3.12 -1.68
C GLY A 290 -12.44 -4.54 -1.57
N SER A 291 -11.95 -5.48 -2.38
CA SER A 291 -12.34 -6.91 -2.28
C SER A 291 -11.91 -7.58 -0.98
N ILE A 292 -10.68 -7.34 -0.54
CA ILE A 292 -10.18 -7.85 0.74
C ILE A 292 -11.05 -7.28 1.87
N TYR A 293 -11.38 -5.98 1.84
CA TYR A 293 -12.21 -5.34 2.86
C TYR A 293 -13.54 -6.08 3.08
N TYR A 294 -14.40 -6.19 2.07
CA TYR A 294 -15.70 -6.84 2.27
C TYR A 294 -15.59 -8.36 2.46
N SER A 295 -14.55 -9.01 1.92
CA SER A 295 -14.29 -10.44 2.19
C SER A 295 -13.96 -10.66 3.66
N THR A 296 -13.07 -9.85 4.25
CA THR A 296 -12.72 -9.97 5.67
C THR A 296 -13.89 -9.71 6.60
N GLN A 297 -14.79 -8.80 6.22
CA GLN A 297 -16.04 -8.55 6.95
C GLN A 297 -16.96 -9.79 6.91
N PHE A 298 -17.07 -10.47 5.76
CA PHE A 298 -17.87 -11.70 5.64
C PHE A 298 -17.27 -12.82 6.51
N LEU A 299 -15.95 -13.02 6.41
CA LEU A 299 -15.25 -14.02 7.20
C LEU A 299 -15.45 -13.82 8.71
N GLN A 300 -15.46 -12.57 9.18
CA GLN A 300 -15.60 -12.27 10.60
C GLN A 300 -17.06 -12.28 11.07
N PHE A 301 -17.94 -11.54 10.38
CA PHE A 301 -19.30 -11.30 10.88
C PHE A 301 -20.33 -12.32 10.39
N VAL A 302 -20.08 -13.00 9.26
CA VAL A 302 -20.99 -14.04 8.74
C VAL A 302 -20.48 -15.44 9.08
N LEU A 303 -19.18 -15.69 8.91
CA LEU A 303 -18.58 -16.99 9.22
C LEU A 303 -18.08 -17.10 10.67
N GLY A 304 -18.11 -16.01 11.44
CA GLY A 304 -17.76 -16.01 12.86
C GLY A 304 -16.27 -16.21 13.16
N TYR A 305 -15.39 -16.03 12.17
CA TYR A 305 -13.95 -16.15 12.39
C TYR A 305 -13.42 -14.97 13.20
N ASN A 306 -12.51 -15.23 14.12
CA ASN A 306 -11.79 -14.15 14.79
C ASN A 306 -10.75 -13.51 13.84
N ALA A 307 -10.12 -12.41 14.28
CA ALA A 307 -9.14 -11.67 13.48
C ALA A 307 -7.93 -12.53 13.07
N LEU A 308 -7.43 -13.39 13.97
CA LEU A 308 -6.31 -14.29 13.71
C LEU A 308 -6.68 -15.34 12.65
N GLU A 309 -7.83 -15.97 12.82
CA GLU A 309 -8.39 -16.95 11.89
C GLU A 309 -8.63 -16.38 10.50
N THR A 310 -9.09 -15.13 10.43
CA THR A 310 -9.26 -14.37 9.19
C THR A 310 -7.90 -14.09 8.55
N GLY A 311 -6.91 -13.66 9.32
CA GLY A 311 -5.54 -13.46 8.83
C GLY A 311 -4.90 -14.72 8.24
N VAL A 312 -5.05 -15.87 8.91
CA VAL A 312 -4.59 -17.18 8.39
C VAL A 312 -5.28 -17.52 7.07
N ARG A 313 -6.57 -17.23 6.97
CA ARG A 313 -7.39 -17.48 5.76
C ARG A 313 -7.05 -16.55 4.58
N LEU A 314 -6.33 -15.46 4.81
CA LEU A 314 -5.77 -14.61 3.76
C LEU A 314 -4.39 -15.08 3.25
N LEU A 315 -3.72 -16.04 3.91
CA LEU A 315 -2.41 -16.54 3.48
C LEU A 315 -2.37 -17.07 2.04
N PRO A 316 -3.42 -17.72 1.48
CA PRO A 316 -3.42 -18.13 0.08
C PRO A 316 -3.23 -16.96 -0.89
N LEU A 317 -3.77 -15.76 -0.56
CA LEU A 317 -3.54 -14.56 -1.35
C LEU A 317 -2.05 -14.24 -1.39
N ALA A 318 -1.39 -14.18 -0.23
CA ALA A 318 0.06 -13.91 -0.14
C ALA A 318 0.86 -14.97 -0.92
N GLY A 319 0.54 -16.25 -0.76
CA GLY A 319 1.16 -17.35 -1.52
C GLY A 319 1.01 -17.16 -3.03
N ALA A 320 -0.17 -16.76 -3.49
CA ALA A 320 -0.41 -16.48 -4.89
C ALA A 320 0.38 -15.24 -5.38
N VAL A 321 0.60 -14.22 -4.56
CA VAL A 321 1.51 -13.09 -4.88
C VAL A 321 2.91 -13.63 -5.17
N PHE A 322 3.46 -14.49 -4.31
CA PHE A 322 4.79 -15.09 -4.54
C PHE A 322 4.86 -15.85 -5.86
N VAL A 323 3.85 -16.67 -6.14
CA VAL A 323 3.78 -17.46 -7.39
C VAL A 323 3.68 -16.54 -8.60
N GLY A 324 2.76 -15.56 -8.59
CA GLY A 324 2.59 -14.59 -9.66
C GLY A 324 3.88 -13.83 -9.95
N ALA A 325 4.58 -13.41 -8.90
CA ALA A 325 5.81 -12.66 -9.03
C ALA A 325 6.99 -13.50 -9.54
N ALA A 326 7.07 -14.78 -9.18
CA ALA A 326 8.01 -15.72 -9.78
C ALA A 326 7.74 -15.94 -11.28
N VAL A 327 6.47 -15.95 -11.68
CA VAL A 327 6.06 -16.04 -13.09
C VAL A 327 6.42 -14.75 -13.86
N THR A 328 6.21 -13.59 -13.26
CA THR A 328 6.60 -12.27 -13.80
C THR A 328 8.06 -12.22 -14.20
N GLY A 329 8.97 -12.69 -13.34
CA GLY A 329 10.41 -12.69 -13.63
C GLY A 329 10.79 -13.44 -14.91
N ARG A 330 9.96 -14.41 -15.34
CA ARG A 330 10.14 -15.15 -16.60
C ARG A 330 9.35 -14.53 -17.76
N LEU A 331 8.14 -14.05 -17.51
CA LEU A 331 7.24 -13.54 -18.56
C LEU A 331 7.52 -12.09 -18.94
N ALA A 332 7.84 -11.21 -18.00
CA ALA A 332 8.05 -9.78 -18.28
C ALA A 332 9.18 -9.54 -19.29
N PRO A 333 10.36 -10.19 -19.18
CA PRO A 333 11.41 -10.05 -20.19
C PRO A 333 11.03 -10.62 -21.55
N ARG A 334 10.06 -11.55 -21.63
CA ARG A 334 9.69 -12.28 -22.84
C ARG A 334 8.46 -11.73 -23.56
N LEU A 335 7.50 -11.17 -22.84
CA LEU A 335 6.21 -10.68 -23.36
C LEU A 335 6.11 -9.15 -23.30
N GLY A 336 6.92 -8.50 -22.46
CA GLY A 336 6.88 -7.06 -22.23
C GLY A 336 5.81 -6.65 -21.20
N VAL A 337 6.00 -5.45 -20.64
CA VAL A 337 5.19 -4.90 -19.53
C VAL A 337 3.70 -4.88 -19.86
N LYS A 338 3.32 -4.39 -21.04
CA LYS A 338 1.91 -4.26 -21.47
C LYS A 338 1.13 -5.57 -21.37
N LEU A 339 1.68 -6.66 -21.90
CA LEU A 339 0.99 -7.96 -21.89
C LEU A 339 0.93 -8.54 -20.48
N VAL A 340 2.03 -8.49 -19.73
CA VAL A 340 2.08 -9.06 -18.38
C VAL A 340 1.14 -8.31 -17.42
N VAL A 341 1.21 -6.97 -17.40
CA VAL A 341 0.31 -6.13 -16.58
C VAL A 341 -1.13 -6.29 -17.03
N GLY A 342 -1.40 -6.25 -18.33
CA GLY A 342 -2.76 -6.42 -18.86
C GLY A 342 -3.38 -7.77 -18.51
N THR A 343 -2.61 -8.86 -18.63
CA THR A 343 -3.07 -10.20 -18.22
C THR A 343 -3.30 -10.28 -16.71
N GLY A 344 -2.41 -9.72 -15.89
CA GLY A 344 -2.61 -9.69 -14.45
C GLY A 344 -3.85 -8.88 -14.07
N MET A 345 -4.06 -7.70 -14.65
CA MET A 345 -5.28 -6.92 -14.42
C MET A 345 -6.55 -7.66 -14.84
N ALA A 346 -6.53 -8.39 -15.96
CA ALA A 346 -7.66 -9.23 -16.38
C ALA A 346 -7.93 -10.38 -15.40
N ILE A 347 -6.88 -11.03 -14.88
CA ILE A 347 -7.00 -12.08 -13.85
C ILE A 347 -7.56 -11.50 -12.55
N GLY A 348 -7.07 -10.35 -12.11
CA GLY A 348 -7.59 -9.66 -10.92
C GLY A 348 -9.06 -9.27 -11.08
N THR A 349 -9.43 -8.76 -12.26
CA THR A 349 -10.83 -8.45 -12.62
C THR A 349 -11.70 -9.71 -12.54
N ALA A 350 -11.24 -10.84 -13.07
CA ALA A 350 -11.94 -12.11 -12.95
C ALA A 350 -12.07 -12.57 -11.48
N GLY A 351 -11.04 -12.36 -10.66
CA GLY A 351 -11.08 -12.62 -9.22
C GLY A 351 -12.17 -11.84 -8.50
N VAL A 352 -12.29 -10.53 -8.79
CA VAL A 352 -13.38 -9.70 -8.26
C VAL A 352 -14.74 -10.13 -8.79
N LEU A 353 -14.87 -10.43 -10.09
CA LEU A 353 -16.13 -10.88 -10.67
C LEU A 353 -16.57 -12.25 -10.12
N LEU A 354 -15.67 -13.13 -9.67
CA LEU A 354 -16.07 -14.38 -9.01
C LEU A 354 -16.78 -14.14 -7.68
N LEU A 355 -16.50 -13.03 -7.00
CA LEU A 355 -17.19 -12.65 -5.75
C LEU A 355 -18.66 -12.25 -5.97
N THR A 356 -19.11 -12.09 -7.23
CA THR A 356 -20.54 -11.96 -7.56
C THR A 356 -21.35 -13.21 -7.25
N ARG A 357 -20.69 -14.36 -7.02
CA ARG A 357 -21.31 -15.64 -6.68
C ARG A 357 -21.42 -15.89 -5.18
N ILE A 358 -21.03 -14.93 -4.35
CA ILE A 358 -21.15 -15.05 -2.90
C ILE A 358 -22.63 -14.95 -2.51
N GLU A 359 -23.07 -15.93 -1.74
CA GLU A 359 -24.42 -16.06 -1.21
C GLU A 359 -24.36 -16.23 0.32
N ALA A 360 -25.52 -16.16 0.99
CA ALA A 360 -25.59 -16.26 2.46
C ALA A 360 -25.02 -17.59 3.00
N GLY A 361 -25.15 -18.66 2.21
CA GLY A 361 -24.62 -20.00 2.55
C GLY A 361 -23.18 -20.23 2.10
N SER A 362 -22.50 -19.23 1.53
CA SER A 362 -21.11 -19.37 1.10
C SER A 362 -20.19 -19.66 2.28
N THR A 363 -19.17 -20.45 2.02
CA THR A 363 -18.15 -20.86 2.98
C THR A 363 -16.80 -20.28 2.58
N TYR A 364 -15.76 -20.53 3.38
CA TYR A 364 -14.42 -20.05 3.07
C TYR A 364 -13.91 -20.53 1.69
N THR A 365 -14.32 -21.72 1.23
CA THR A 365 -13.85 -22.25 -0.06
C THR A 365 -14.28 -21.40 -1.25
N ASP A 366 -15.39 -20.67 -1.13
CA ASP A 366 -15.88 -19.77 -2.17
C ASP A 366 -14.98 -18.54 -2.34
N PHE A 367 -14.23 -18.16 -1.30
CA PHE A 367 -13.26 -17.06 -1.33
C PHE A 367 -11.86 -17.50 -1.80
N LEU A 368 -11.53 -18.80 -1.79
CA LEU A 368 -10.19 -19.28 -2.15
C LEU A 368 -9.81 -18.90 -3.59
N ALA A 369 -10.68 -19.17 -4.56
CA ALA A 369 -10.40 -18.84 -5.96
C ALA A 369 -10.24 -17.32 -6.19
N PRO A 370 -11.15 -16.44 -5.71
CA PRO A 370 -10.96 -15.00 -5.73
C PRO A 370 -9.62 -14.55 -5.10
N LEU A 371 -9.30 -15.03 -3.90
CA LEU A 371 -8.06 -14.66 -3.19
C LEU A 371 -6.80 -15.07 -3.95
N LEU A 372 -6.79 -16.28 -4.52
CA LEU A 372 -5.69 -16.78 -5.33
C LEU A 372 -5.52 -15.97 -6.62
N LEU A 373 -6.61 -15.64 -7.32
CA LEU A 373 -6.55 -14.85 -8.55
C LEU A 373 -6.08 -13.42 -8.28
N LEU A 374 -6.61 -12.78 -7.23
CA LEU A 374 -6.18 -11.45 -6.81
C LEU A 374 -4.69 -11.44 -6.43
N GLY A 375 -4.26 -12.38 -5.59
CA GLY A 375 -2.86 -12.50 -5.19
C GLY A 375 -1.94 -12.76 -6.38
N PHE A 376 -2.28 -13.72 -7.24
CA PHE A 376 -1.50 -14.02 -8.45
C PHE A 376 -1.39 -12.80 -9.36
N ALA A 377 -2.48 -12.06 -9.52
CA ALA A 377 -2.52 -10.85 -10.32
C ALA A 377 -1.68 -9.70 -9.71
N ILE A 378 -1.63 -9.56 -8.37
CA ILE A 378 -0.69 -8.63 -7.70
C ILE A 378 0.74 -8.99 -8.10
N GLY A 379 1.11 -10.25 -7.94
CA GLY A 379 2.46 -10.72 -8.26
C GLY A 379 2.80 -10.53 -9.75
N LEU A 380 1.81 -10.73 -10.62
CA LEU A 380 1.98 -10.62 -12.07
C LEU A 380 2.21 -9.16 -12.52
N SER A 381 1.41 -8.23 -12.02
CA SER A 381 1.33 -6.86 -12.54
C SER A 381 2.20 -5.85 -11.79
N LEU A 382 2.35 -5.99 -10.47
CA LEU A 382 2.90 -4.93 -9.64
C LEU A 382 4.38 -4.65 -9.95
N SER A 383 5.20 -5.70 -9.99
CA SER A 383 6.64 -5.56 -10.25
C SER A 383 6.97 -4.83 -11.57
N PRO A 384 6.42 -5.22 -12.75
CA PRO A 384 6.72 -4.55 -14.01
C PRO A 384 6.11 -3.15 -14.11
N ALA A 385 4.96 -2.91 -13.46
CA ALA A 385 4.39 -1.56 -13.39
C ALA A 385 5.28 -0.64 -12.56
N THR A 386 5.69 -1.05 -11.36
CA THR A 386 6.58 -0.26 -10.49
C THR A 386 7.96 -0.07 -11.13
N ASP A 387 8.55 -1.08 -11.77
CA ASP A 387 9.83 -0.93 -12.49
C ASP A 387 9.71 0.09 -13.64
N THR A 388 8.57 0.11 -14.35
CA THR A 388 8.30 1.11 -15.39
C THR A 388 8.15 2.51 -14.80
N VAL A 389 7.42 2.66 -13.68
CA VAL A 389 7.28 3.94 -12.97
C VAL A 389 8.66 4.46 -12.55
N MET A 390 9.44 3.62 -11.88
CA MET A 390 10.78 3.97 -11.40
C MET A 390 11.75 4.23 -12.56
N GLY A 391 11.60 3.53 -13.68
CA GLY A 391 12.39 3.71 -14.90
C GLY A 391 12.11 5.03 -15.64
N SER A 392 10.98 5.69 -15.38
CA SER A 392 10.65 7.03 -15.89
C SER A 392 11.29 8.17 -15.09
N PHE A 393 11.99 7.87 -14.00
CA PHE A 393 12.73 8.87 -13.23
C PHE A 393 14.23 8.75 -13.44
N PRO A 394 14.94 9.89 -13.62
CA PRO A 394 16.40 9.88 -13.56
C PRO A 394 16.85 9.47 -12.16
N GLU A 395 18.10 9.03 -12.05
CA GLU A 395 18.66 8.60 -10.76
C GLU A 395 18.62 9.70 -9.70
N SER A 396 18.54 10.99 -10.06
CA SER A 396 18.39 12.09 -9.10
C SER A 396 17.00 12.22 -8.47
N GLU A 397 15.99 11.51 -8.97
CA GLU A 397 14.57 11.66 -8.59
C GLU A 397 13.89 10.33 -8.20
N LEU A 398 14.66 9.29 -7.85
CA LEU A 398 14.08 7.98 -7.53
C LEU A 398 13.22 7.99 -6.25
N GLY A 399 13.52 8.83 -5.27
CA GLY A 399 12.70 9.05 -4.08
C GLY A 399 11.37 9.74 -4.43
N VAL A 400 11.37 10.68 -5.38
CA VAL A 400 10.12 11.25 -5.94
C VAL A 400 9.32 10.16 -6.66
N GLY A 401 9.98 9.37 -7.52
CA GLY A 401 9.33 8.26 -8.23
C GLY A 401 8.75 7.20 -7.29
N GLY A 402 9.48 6.87 -6.22
CA GLY A 402 9.01 5.96 -5.17
C GLY A 402 7.83 6.54 -4.41
N GLY A 403 7.90 7.81 -4.00
CA GLY A 403 6.79 8.51 -3.35
C GLY A 403 5.55 8.59 -4.24
N ALA A 404 5.69 8.83 -5.55
CA ALA A 404 4.58 8.83 -6.48
C ALA A 404 3.96 7.42 -6.63
N ASN A 405 4.79 6.38 -6.77
CA ASN A 405 4.32 4.99 -6.81
C ASN A 405 3.55 4.61 -5.54
N ASP A 406 4.11 4.91 -4.36
CA ASP A 406 3.49 4.59 -3.08
C ASP A 406 2.22 5.40 -2.85
N THR A 407 2.18 6.66 -3.29
CA THR A 407 0.94 7.45 -3.30
C THR A 407 -0.13 6.80 -4.17
N ALA A 408 0.21 6.26 -5.35
CA ALA A 408 -0.75 5.55 -6.18
C ALA A 408 -1.25 4.24 -5.55
N LEU A 409 -0.39 3.53 -4.81
CA LEU A 409 -0.77 2.35 -4.04
C LEU A 409 -1.80 2.71 -2.96
N GLU A 410 -1.48 3.72 -2.14
CA GLU A 410 -2.33 4.15 -1.02
C GLU A 410 -3.64 4.79 -1.50
N LEU A 411 -3.59 5.64 -2.53
CA LEU A 411 -4.80 6.19 -3.15
C LEU A 411 -5.67 5.10 -3.76
N GLY A 412 -5.06 4.11 -4.42
CA GLY A 412 -5.80 2.97 -4.95
C GLY A 412 -6.52 2.22 -3.83
N ALA A 413 -5.78 1.79 -2.81
CA ALA A 413 -6.32 1.03 -1.70
C ALA A 413 -7.43 1.78 -0.94
N SER A 414 -7.18 3.04 -0.58
CA SER A 414 -8.13 3.89 0.14
C SER A 414 -9.40 4.15 -0.67
N LEU A 415 -9.30 4.57 -1.94
CA LEU A 415 -10.45 4.77 -2.81
C LEU A 415 -11.23 3.46 -3.02
N GLY A 416 -10.53 2.33 -3.11
CA GLY A 416 -11.13 1.00 -3.20
C GLY A 416 -12.03 0.71 -2.00
N ILE A 417 -11.48 0.86 -0.79
CA ILE A 417 -12.21 0.63 0.45
C ILE A 417 -13.39 1.61 0.58
N ALA A 418 -13.20 2.90 0.27
CA ALA A 418 -14.25 3.89 0.47
C ALA A 418 -15.39 3.79 -0.54
N ILE A 419 -15.07 3.69 -1.83
CA ILE A 419 -16.09 3.66 -2.89
C ILE A 419 -16.82 2.32 -2.84
N LEU A 420 -16.09 1.20 -2.79
CA LEU A 420 -16.72 -0.12 -2.73
C LEU A 420 -17.36 -0.37 -1.36
N GLY A 421 -16.78 0.12 -0.26
CA GLY A 421 -17.38 0.06 1.07
C GLY A 421 -18.66 0.88 1.20
N SER A 422 -18.72 2.07 0.60
CA SER A 422 -19.96 2.89 0.57
C SER A 422 -21.05 2.19 -0.23
N LEU A 423 -20.69 1.57 -1.36
CA LEU A 423 -21.62 0.79 -2.17
C LEU A 423 -22.12 -0.45 -1.41
N LEU A 424 -21.21 -1.14 -0.71
CA LEU A 424 -21.52 -2.28 0.15
C LEU A 424 -22.51 -1.88 1.26
N ALA A 425 -22.21 -0.81 1.99
CA ALA A 425 -23.05 -0.31 3.07
C ALA A 425 -24.44 0.09 2.56
N THR A 426 -24.52 0.78 1.42
CA THR A 426 -25.81 1.18 0.81
C THR A 426 -26.61 -0.05 0.39
N SER A 427 -25.99 -0.98 -0.34
CA SER A 427 -26.65 -2.21 -0.79
C SER A 427 -27.11 -3.10 0.37
N TYR A 428 -26.31 -3.18 1.44
CA TYR A 428 -26.67 -3.87 2.68
C TYR A 428 -27.88 -3.21 3.36
N LYS A 429 -27.85 -1.89 3.55
CA LYS A 429 -28.94 -1.12 4.18
C LYS A 429 -30.26 -1.28 3.43
N ASP A 430 -30.22 -1.18 2.11
CA ASP A 430 -31.41 -1.30 1.26
C ASP A 430 -32.01 -2.70 1.37
N ARG A 431 -31.18 -3.74 1.20
CA ARG A 431 -31.64 -5.13 1.27
C ARG A 431 -32.13 -5.53 2.66
N LEU A 432 -31.46 -5.06 3.72
CA LEU A 432 -31.90 -5.31 5.09
C LEU A 432 -33.26 -4.63 5.37
N THR A 433 -33.46 -3.41 4.86
CA THR A 433 -34.75 -2.71 4.98
C THR A 433 -35.88 -3.48 4.30
N GLU A 434 -35.62 -4.04 3.12
CA GLU A 434 -36.58 -4.87 2.40
C GLU A 434 -36.98 -6.12 3.20
N LEU A 435 -36.02 -6.80 3.82
CA LEU A 435 -36.26 -8.06 4.53
C LEU A 435 -36.91 -7.86 5.92
N VAL A 436 -36.47 -6.86 6.69
CA VAL A 436 -36.85 -6.72 8.12
C VAL A 436 -37.34 -5.33 8.53
N GLY A 437 -37.49 -4.37 7.61
CA GLY A 437 -37.82 -2.98 7.93
C GLY A 437 -39.17 -2.76 8.65
N GLY A 438 -40.13 -3.68 8.51
CA GLY A 438 -41.41 -3.65 9.23
C GLY A 438 -41.42 -4.46 10.53
N HIS A 439 -40.33 -5.16 10.85
CA HIS A 439 -40.28 -6.18 11.91
C HIS A 439 -39.40 -5.77 13.10
N LEU A 440 -38.77 -4.60 13.05
CA LEU A 440 -37.88 -4.08 14.08
C LEU A 440 -38.27 -2.66 14.52
N PRO A 441 -38.09 -2.31 15.81
CA PRO A 441 -38.16 -0.92 16.25
C PRO A 441 -37.16 -0.03 15.50
N ALA A 442 -37.51 1.23 15.26
CA ALA A 442 -36.68 2.17 14.48
C ALA A 442 -35.23 2.27 15.00
N ALA A 443 -35.04 2.41 16.32
CA ALA A 443 -33.70 2.49 16.91
C ALA A 443 -32.86 1.21 16.70
N ALA A 444 -33.47 0.04 16.77
CA ALA A 444 -32.79 -1.23 16.51
C ALA A 444 -32.45 -1.37 15.02
N MET A 445 -33.33 -0.88 14.15
CA MET A 445 -33.11 -0.84 12.72
C MET A 445 -31.95 0.09 12.34
N ASP A 446 -31.84 1.25 12.96
CA ASP A 446 -30.75 2.20 12.70
C ASP A 446 -29.39 1.58 13.06
N ILE A 447 -29.29 0.89 14.21
CA ILE A 447 -28.07 0.15 14.60
C ILE A 447 -27.79 -1.01 13.64
N ALA A 448 -28.82 -1.78 13.27
CA ALA A 448 -28.67 -2.93 12.38
C ALA A 448 -28.22 -2.54 10.97
N LYS A 449 -28.65 -1.36 10.50
CA LYS A 449 -28.26 -0.76 9.22
C LYS A 449 -26.83 -0.23 9.22
N ASP A 450 -26.31 0.17 10.36
CA ASP A 450 -25.02 0.85 10.44
C ASP A 450 -23.86 -0.04 9.98
N SER A 451 -23.88 -1.32 10.39
CA SER A 451 -22.93 -2.33 9.94
C SER A 451 -23.49 -3.74 10.05
N VAL A 452 -22.87 -4.69 9.36
CA VAL A 452 -23.17 -6.13 9.53
C VAL A 452 -22.98 -6.59 10.98
N GLY A 453 -21.94 -6.09 11.66
CA GLY A 453 -21.71 -6.34 13.08
C GLY A 453 -22.82 -5.75 13.97
N GLY A 454 -23.30 -4.55 13.64
CA GLY A 454 -24.47 -3.95 14.29
C GLY A 454 -25.74 -4.79 14.12
N GLY A 455 -25.96 -5.33 12.92
CA GLY A 455 -27.07 -6.26 12.63
C GLY A 455 -27.03 -7.52 13.49
N VAL A 456 -25.85 -8.15 13.60
CA VAL A 456 -25.64 -9.33 14.46
C VAL A 456 -25.84 -8.97 15.93
N ALA A 457 -25.30 -7.85 16.39
CA ALA A 457 -25.45 -7.39 17.77
C ALA A 457 -26.92 -7.13 18.16
N VAL A 458 -27.70 -6.53 17.25
CA VAL A 458 -29.16 -6.34 17.44
C VAL A 458 -29.85 -7.70 17.52
N ALA A 459 -29.49 -8.66 16.68
CA ALA A 459 -30.05 -10.01 16.75
C ALA A 459 -29.75 -10.72 18.07
N GLU A 460 -28.54 -10.57 18.61
CA GLU A 460 -28.19 -11.08 19.94
C GLU A 460 -28.99 -10.42 21.07
N GLN A 461 -29.22 -9.10 20.99
CA GLN A 461 -30.06 -8.40 21.96
C GLN A 461 -31.52 -8.87 21.90
N VAL A 462 -32.05 -9.11 20.70
CA VAL A 462 -33.38 -9.70 20.51
C VAL A 462 -33.44 -11.11 21.11
N ALA A 463 -32.40 -11.93 20.93
CA ALA A 463 -32.34 -13.28 21.49
C ALA A 463 -32.35 -13.29 23.04
N LYS A 464 -31.77 -12.27 23.67
CA LYS A 464 -31.69 -12.12 25.13
C LYS A 464 -32.93 -11.46 25.74
N SER A 465 -33.81 -10.86 24.93
CA SER A 465 -34.97 -10.11 25.41
C SER A 465 -36.13 -11.05 25.77
N PRO A 466 -36.82 -10.88 26.93
CA PRO A 466 -37.94 -11.75 27.33
C PRO A 466 -39.12 -11.77 26.35
N GLN A 467 -39.24 -10.73 25.53
CA GLN A 467 -40.27 -10.55 24.50
C GLN A 467 -39.78 -10.97 23.10
N GLY A 468 -38.46 -11.09 22.91
CA GLY A 468 -37.83 -11.49 21.65
C GLY A 468 -37.62 -13.00 21.62
N GLY A 469 -38.28 -13.69 20.70
CA GLY A 469 -38.10 -15.13 20.55
C GLY A 469 -36.78 -15.48 19.87
N LEU A 470 -36.17 -16.62 20.23
CA LEU A 470 -35.01 -17.21 19.53
C LEU A 470 -35.22 -17.26 18.01
N GLN A 471 -36.46 -17.50 17.57
CA GLN A 471 -36.84 -17.55 16.17
C GLN A 471 -36.73 -16.17 15.48
N GLN A 472 -37.10 -15.08 16.16
CA GLN A 472 -37.00 -13.73 15.60
C GLN A 472 -35.53 -13.28 15.48
N ALA A 473 -34.71 -13.65 16.47
CA ALA A 473 -33.27 -13.44 16.40
C ALA A 473 -32.64 -14.22 15.24
N GLN A 474 -33.00 -15.50 15.05
CA GLN A 474 -32.52 -16.31 13.92
C GLN A 474 -32.94 -15.73 12.56
N THR A 475 -34.18 -15.29 12.42
CA THR A 475 -34.65 -14.62 11.19
C THR A 475 -33.87 -13.34 10.93
N LEU A 476 -33.55 -12.57 11.97
CA LEU A 476 -32.75 -11.36 11.82
C LEU A 476 -31.30 -11.68 11.42
N VAL A 477 -30.64 -12.66 12.06
CA VAL A 477 -29.30 -13.11 11.65
C VAL A 477 -29.30 -13.56 10.18
N ALA A 478 -30.30 -14.36 9.78
CA ALA A 478 -30.43 -14.81 8.39
C ALA A 478 -30.60 -13.62 7.42
N ALA A 479 -31.44 -12.64 7.76
CA ALA A 479 -31.62 -11.44 6.95
C ALA A 479 -30.35 -10.58 6.86
N VAL A 480 -29.58 -10.46 7.96
CA VAL A 480 -28.28 -9.76 7.99
C VAL A 480 -27.27 -10.47 7.09
N HIS A 481 -27.14 -11.79 7.20
CA HIS A 481 -26.22 -12.58 6.37
C HIS A 481 -26.60 -12.54 4.89
N GLU A 482 -27.90 -12.66 4.57
CA GLU A 482 -28.40 -12.54 3.19
C GLU A 482 -28.15 -11.15 2.61
N SER A 483 -28.48 -10.10 3.37
CA SER A 483 -28.27 -8.71 2.94
C SER A 483 -26.79 -8.42 2.70
N PHE A 484 -25.91 -8.96 3.54
CA PHE A 484 -24.48 -8.75 3.41
C PHE A 484 -23.87 -9.53 2.23
N ALA A 485 -24.29 -10.78 2.01
CA ALA A 485 -23.89 -11.55 0.84
C ALA A 485 -24.35 -10.88 -0.47
N HIS A 486 -25.61 -10.42 -0.51
CA HIS A 486 -26.14 -9.65 -1.64
C HIS A 486 -25.32 -8.38 -1.88
N ALA A 487 -24.98 -7.65 -0.81
CA ALA A 487 -24.15 -6.45 -0.91
C ALA A 487 -22.77 -6.76 -1.47
N ILE A 488 -22.12 -7.87 -1.06
CA ILE A 488 -20.85 -8.31 -1.64
C ILE A 488 -21.00 -8.59 -3.13
N ALA A 489 -22.03 -9.35 -3.52
CA ALA A 489 -22.23 -9.69 -4.92
C ALA A 489 -22.45 -8.44 -5.79
N HIS A 490 -23.30 -7.52 -5.33
CA HIS A 490 -23.59 -6.26 -6.01
C HIS A 490 -22.34 -5.36 -6.11
N THR A 491 -21.61 -5.21 -4.99
CA THR A 491 -20.38 -4.41 -4.93
C THR A 491 -19.28 -5.00 -5.80
N SER A 492 -19.16 -6.32 -5.84
CA SER A 492 -18.20 -7.04 -6.68
C SER A 492 -18.50 -6.88 -8.16
N LEU A 493 -19.78 -6.81 -8.55
CA LEU A 493 -20.15 -6.53 -9.93
C LEU A 493 -19.68 -5.14 -10.36
N VAL A 494 -20.00 -4.11 -9.56
CA VAL A 494 -19.59 -2.73 -9.86
C VAL A 494 -18.07 -2.58 -9.82
N GLY A 495 -17.42 -3.12 -8.78
CA GLY A 495 -15.95 -3.13 -8.66
C GLY A 495 -15.28 -3.86 -9.83
N GLY A 496 -15.84 -4.99 -10.27
CA GLY A 496 -15.38 -5.74 -11.44
C GLY A 496 -15.53 -4.94 -12.74
N VAL A 497 -16.61 -4.19 -12.92
CA VAL A 497 -16.78 -3.28 -14.07
C VAL A 497 -15.75 -2.15 -14.05
N ILE A 498 -15.52 -1.53 -12.88
CA ILE A 498 -14.49 -0.49 -12.72
C ILE A 498 -13.10 -1.04 -13.04
N MET A 499 -12.76 -2.22 -12.52
CA MET A 499 -11.49 -2.89 -12.82
C MET A 499 -11.36 -3.29 -14.29
N ALA A 500 -12.44 -3.76 -14.93
CA ALA A 500 -12.44 -4.08 -16.35
C ALA A 500 -12.18 -2.83 -17.19
N ALA A 501 -12.86 -1.72 -16.88
CA ALA A 501 -12.64 -0.43 -17.53
C ALA A 501 -11.20 0.06 -17.33
N GLY A 502 -10.67 -0.04 -16.10
CA GLY A 502 -9.28 0.26 -15.78
C GLY A 502 -8.29 -0.62 -16.55
N THR A 503 -8.58 -1.92 -16.69
CA THR A 503 -7.78 -2.86 -17.48
C THR A 503 -7.72 -2.46 -18.94
N VAL A 504 -8.87 -2.13 -19.54
CA VAL A 504 -8.95 -1.63 -20.92
C VAL A 504 -8.16 -0.33 -21.06
N LEU A 505 -8.36 0.62 -20.14
CA LEU A 505 -7.65 1.91 -20.16
C LEU A 505 -6.12 1.71 -20.09
N VAL A 506 -5.64 0.86 -19.18
CA VAL A 506 -4.22 0.54 -19.05
C VAL A 506 -3.68 -0.13 -20.32
N LEU A 507 -4.43 -1.05 -20.92
CA LEU A 507 -4.06 -1.67 -22.20
C LEU A 507 -4.02 -0.66 -23.36
N LEU A 508 -4.84 0.38 -23.33
CA LEU A 508 -4.83 1.44 -24.35
C LEU A 508 -3.65 2.40 -24.13
N VAL A 509 -3.33 2.73 -22.88
CA VAL A 509 -2.28 3.70 -22.52
C VAL A 509 -0.89 3.08 -22.59
N LEU A 510 -0.69 1.87 -22.06
CA LEU A 510 0.63 1.24 -22.04
C LEU A 510 1.14 0.99 -23.47
N PRO A 511 2.35 1.46 -23.81
CA PRO A 511 2.90 1.24 -25.14
C PRO A 511 3.25 -0.23 -25.34
N GLY A 512 3.05 -0.73 -26.56
CA GLY A 512 3.55 -2.03 -26.97
C GLY A 512 5.08 -2.05 -26.98
N ARG A 513 5.66 -3.25 -27.00
CA ARG A 513 7.11 -3.46 -26.99
C ARG A 513 7.79 -2.64 -28.10
N HIS A 514 8.61 -1.66 -27.72
CA HIS A 514 9.63 -1.16 -28.62
C HIS A 514 10.74 -2.22 -28.66
N ARG A 515 11.06 -2.71 -29.86
CA ARG A 515 12.34 -3.37 -30.09
C ARG A 515 13.40 -2.34 -29.74
N THR A 516 14.01 -2.45 -28.57
CA THR A 516 15.28 -1.78 -28.29
C THR A 516 16.26 -2.29 -29.34
N THR A 517 16.49 -1.48 -30.38
CA THR A 517 17.65 -1.58 -31.26
C THR A 517 18.89 -1.51 -30.39
N GLY A 518 19.42 -2.67 -30.02
CA GLY A 518 20.68 -2.82 -29.29
C GLY A 518 21.90 -2.45 -30.13
N GLY A 519 21.88 -1.28 -30.79
CA GLY A 519 22.92 -0.84 -31.71
C GLY A 519 23.43 0.58 -31.49
N GLN A 520 22.87 1.37 -30.56
CA GLN A 520 23.33 2.74 -30.33
C GLN A 520 24.28 2.90 -29.13
N ASP A 521 24.13 2.10 -28.07
CA ASP A 521 25.06 2.15 -26.93
C ASP A 521 26.41 1.46 -27.24
N GLN A 522 26.46 0.52 -28.19
CA GLN A 522 27.72 -0.11 -28.63
C GLN A 522 28.53 0.73 -29.62
N GLN A 523 27.92 1.73 -30.25
CA GLN A 523 28.63 2.65 -31.15
C GLN A 523 29.28 3.79 -30.36
N ALA A 524 28.59 4.31 -29.33
CA ALA A 524 29.14 5.33 -28.44
C ALA A 524 30.33 4.83 -27.59
N ASP A 525 30.34 3.54 -27.23
CA ASP A 525 31.44 2.92 -26.46
C ASP A 525 32.62 2.46 -27.36
N ARG A 526 32.39 2.37 -28.69
CA ARG A 526 33.46 2.13 -29.68
C ARG A 526 34.12 3.41 -30.17
N ASP A 527 33.37 4.50 -30.24
CA ASP A 527 33.88 5.82 -30.65
C ASP A 527 34.55 6.57 -29.47
N ALA A 528 34.47 6.03 -28.24
CA ALA A 528 35.06 6.59 -27.02
C ALA A 528 36.31 5.82 -26.51
N GLU A 529 36.98 5.05 -27.37
CA GLU A 529 38.37 4.65 -27.11
C GLU A 529 39.28 5.87 -27.38
N PRO A 530 39.95 6.44 -26.37
CA PRO A 530 40.85 7.56 -26.61
C PRO A 530 42.08 7.04 -27.35
N ALA A 531 42.39 7.68 -28.47
CA ALA A 531 43.62 7.59 -29.24
C ALA A 531 44.85 7.93 -28.37
N THR A 532 45.23 7.02 -27.47
CA THR A 532 46.34 7.20 -26.50
C THR A 532 47.37 6.08 -26.59
N HIS A 533 47.39 5.32 -27.69
CA HIS A 533 48.44 4.33 -27.97
C HIS A 533 49.18 4.52 -29.29
N ALA A 534 48.90 5.58 -30.08
CA ALA A 534 49.58 5.82 -31.34
C ALA A 534 50.71 6.90 -31.27
N GLU A 535 50.65 7.87 -30.35
CA GLU A 535 51.68 8.93 -30.26
C GLU A 535 52.86 8.60 -29.31
N ALA A 536 52.81 7.49 -28.57
CA ALA A 536 53.92 7.05 -27.72
C ALA A 536 55.00 6.24 -28.46
N ALA A 537 54.79 5.90 -29.73
CA ALA A 537 55.73 5.12 -30.54
C ALA A 537 56.64 5.98 -31.45
N GLU A 538 56.33 7.26 -31.66
CA GLU A 538 57.08 8.13 -32.60
C GLU A 538 58.13 9.03 -31.92
N TYR A 539 58.18 9.07 -30.58
CA TYR A 539 59.23 9.78 -29.82
C TYR A 539 60.34 8.89 -29.26
N ALA A 540 60.24 7.56 -29.42
CA ALA A 540 61.25 6.62 -28.91
C ALA A 540 62.33 6.23 -29.95
N ASP A 541 62.20 6.65 -31.21
CA ASP A 541 63.11 6.26 -32.31
C ASP A 541 64.06 7.39 -32.77
N SER A 542 64.19 8.46 -31.98
CA SER A 542 65.17 9.55 -32.24
C SER A 542 66.24 9.72 -31.14
N ALA A 543 66.34 8.75 -30.24
CA ALA A 543 67.41 8.70 -29.24
C ALA A 543 67.93 7.27 -29.06
N HIS A 544 68.65 6.76 -30.05
CA HIS A 544 69.81 5.88 -29.85
C HIS A 544 70.68 5.77 -31.10
#